data_AF-A0A2L0BJT8-F1
#
_entry.id   AF-A0A2L0BJT8-F1
#
_cell.length_a   1.000
_cell.length_b   1.000
_cell.length_c   1.000
_cell.angle_alpha   90.00
_cell.angle_beta   90.00
_cell.angle_gamma   90.00
#
_symmetry.space_group_name_H-M   'P 1'
#
loop_
_entity.id
_entity.type
_entity.pdbx_description
1 polymer ?
#
loop_
_entity_poly.entity_id
_entity_poly.type
_entity_poly.pdbx_seq_one_letter_code
_entity_poly.pdbx_strand_id
1 'polypeptide(L)'
;VRCIAQMVNSQANNIKSGWKNIFSVFHLAAGDQEEAIVDLAFQTTGKIITDLYEKQFPAMIDSFQDAVKCLSEFACNSRFPDLSMEAIRLVRTCALSVHASPHLFAEHAGMENDVSVSEGDRVWVRGWFPLLFSLSCIVNRCKLDVRTRALTVLFEIVKTYGDSFSSHWWRDLFRILFRIFDNMKLPEQHTEKAEW
;
A
#
# COMPACT_ATOMS: atom_id res chain seq x y z
N VAL A 1 5.41 8.99 -18.26
CA VAL A 1 6.00 7.76 -17.65
C VAL A 1 7.44 7.49 -18.09
N ARG A 2 7.74 7.32 -19.38
CA ARG A 2 9.09 6.99 -19.88
C ARG A 2 10.22 7.86 -19.31
N CYS A 3 10.10 9.18 -19.35
CA CYS A 3 11.15 10.07 -18.83
C CYS A 3 11.40 9.88 -17.33
N ILE A 4 10.34 9.66 -16.54
CA ILE A 4 10.44 9.42 -15.10
C ILE A 4 11.09 8.06 -14.83
N ALA A 5 10.71 7.01 -15.56
CA ALA A 5 11.35 5.71 -15.46
C ALA A 5 12.85 5.77 -15.78
N GLN A 6 13.22 6.49 -16.83
CA GLN A 6 14.63 6.72 -17.19
C GLN A 6 15.38 7.52 -16.12
N MET A 7 14.76 8.55 -15.55
CA MET A 7 15.33 9.33 -14.46
C MET A 7 15.58 8.46 -13.22
N VAL A 8 14.63 7.63 -12.81
CA VAL A 8 14.83 6.67 -11.70
C VAL A 8 15.97 5.71 -12.03
N ASN A 9 15.99 5.14 -13.24
CA ASN A 9 17.01 4.16 -13.61
C ASN A 9 18.43 4.71 -13.69
N SER A 10 18.60 5.98 -14.08
CA SER A 10 19.91 6.59 -14.30
C SER A 10 20.39 7.48 -13.15
N GLN A 11 19.46 8.06 -12.38
CA GLN A 11 19.76 9.12 -11.41
C GLN A 11 19.23 8.83 -10.00
N ALA A 12 18.75 7.62 -9.68
CA ALA A 12 18.18 7.29 -8.36
C ALA A 12 18.98 7.80 -7.15
N ASN A 13 20.32 7.69 -7.19
CA ASN A 13 21.19 8.11 -6.07
C ASN A 13 21.24 9.65 -5.88
N ASN A 14 20.91 10.39 -6.94
CA ASN A 14 20.90 11.86 -6.97
C ASN A 14 19.53 12.45 -6.60
N ILE A 15 18.47 11.62 -6.54
CA ILE A 15 17.13 12.06 -6.16
C ILE A 15 17.06 12.15 -4.63
N LYS A 16 17.20 13.36 -4.10
CA LYS A 16 17.04 13.64 -2.65
C LYS A 16 15.62 14.03 -2.28
N SER A 17 14.91 14.68 -3.20
CA SER A 17 13.51 15.06 -3.08
C SER A 17 12.78 14.75 -4.39
N GLY A 18 11.46 14.64 -4.35
CA GLY A 18 10.64 14.36 -5.53
C GLY A 18 10.12 12.91 -5.63
N TRP A 19 10.51 12.02 -4.71
CA TRP A 19 9.96 10.65 -4.66
C TRP A 19 8.43 10.61 -4.58
N LYS A 20 7.80 11.53 -3.82
CA LYS A 20 6.34 11.71 -3.79
C LYS A 20 5.77 11.98 -5.18
N ASN A 21 6.39 12.88 -5.94
CA ASN A 21 5.95 13.23 -7.30
C ASN A 21 6.14 12.05 -8.27
N ILE A 22 7.23 11.30 -8.12
CA ILE A 22 7.48 10.10 -8.91
C ILE A 22 6.37 9.06 -8.69
N PHE A 23 6.05 8.75 -7.43
CA PHE A 23 4.96 7.84 -7.11
C PHE A 23 3.58 8.39 -7.51
N SER A 24 3.36 9.71 -7.45
CA SER A 24 2.13 10.33 -7.95
C SER A 24 1.95 10.11 -9.46
N VAL A 25 3.02 10.28 -10.25
CA VAL A 25 2.99 9.99 -11.70
C VAL A 25 2.74 8.51 -11.97
N PHE A 26 3.38 7.61 -11.22
CA PHE A 26 3.15 6.17 -11.37
C PHE A 26 1.75 5.74 -10.89
N HIS A 27 1.18 6.40 -9.88
CA HIS A 27 -0.17 6.16 -9.44
C HIS A 27 -1.19 6.55 -10.53
N LEU A 28 -1.00 7.69 -11.19
CA LEU A 28 -1.83 8.05 -12.34
C LEU A 28 -1.67 7.04 -13.49
N ALA A 29 -0.45 6.61 -13.77
CA ALA A 29 -0.17 5.60 -14.79
C ALA A 29 -0.74 4.22 -14.44
N ALA A 30 -0.88 3.88 -13.16
CA ALA A 30 -1.42 2.60 -12.71
C ALA A 30 -2.89 2.41 -13.10
N GLY A 31 -3.66 3.49 -13.25
CA GLY A 31 -5.04 3.48 -13.71
C GLY A 31 -5.21 3.57 -15.23
N ASP A 32 -4.11 3.60 -15.99
CA ASP A 32 -4.15 3.68 -17.45
C ASP A 32 -4.67 2.38 -18.09
N GLN A 33 -5.12 2.46 -19.34
CA GLN A 33 -5.60 1.32 -20.13
C GLN A 33 -4.52 0.76 -21.05
N GLU A 34 -3.50 1.57 -21.39
CA GLU A 34 -2.41 1.17 -22.26
C GLU A 34 -1.40 0.32 -21.49
N GLU A 35 -1.33 -0.97 -21.82
CA GLU A 35 -0.45 -1.96 -21.16
C GLU A 35 1.00 -1.48 -21.08
N ALA A 36 1.54 -0.92 -22.16
CA ALA A 36 2.92 -0.43 -22.19
C ALA A 36 3.19 0.72 -21.19
N ILE A 37 2.17 1.51 -20.85
CA ILE A 37 2.29 2.59 -19.85
C ILE A 37 2.25 1.99 -18.44
N VAL A 38 1.28 1.12 -18.19
CA VAL A 38 1.08 0.46 -16.90
C VAL A 38 2.29 -0.41 -16.55
N ASP A 39 2.75 -1.25 -17.47
CA ASP A 39 3.90 -2.14 -17.27
C ASP A 39 5.18 -1.37 -16.96
N LEU A 40 5.46 -0.30 -17.71
CA LEU A 40 6.67 0.48 -17.48
C LEU A 40 6.64 1.16 -16.10
N ALA A 41 5.47 1.68 -15.70
CA ALA A 41 5.30 2.25 -14.38
C ALA A 41 5.44 1.19 -13.29
N PHE A 42 4.82 0.01 -13.48
CA PHE A 42 4.85 -1.09 -12.53
C PHE A 42 6.25 -1.66 -12.35
N GLN A 43 6.97 -1.95 -13.43
CA GLN A 43 8.35 -2.43 -13.38
C GLN A 43 9.27 -1.44 -12.66
N THR A 44 9.10 -0.14 -12.91
CA THR A 44 9.89 0.88 -12.23
C THR A 44 9.54 0.96 -10.75
N THR A 45 8.25 0.93 -10.39
CA THR A 45 7.79 0.88 -8.99
C THR A 45 8.32 -0.37 -8.29
N GLY A 46 8.28 -1.53 -8.94
CA GLY A 46 8.83 -2.79 -8.43
C GLY A 46 10.32 -2.66 -8.10
N LYS A 47 11.12 -2.14 -9.04
CA LYS A 47 12.55 -1.88 -8.83
C LYS A 47 12.81 -0.92 -7.66
N ILE A 48 11.99 0.14 -7.51
CA ILE A 48 12.14 1.07 -6.38
C ILE A 48 11.95 0.31 -5.05
N ILE A 49 10.91 -0.53 -4.96
CA ILE A 49 10.56 -1.26 -3.73
C ILE A 49 11.54 -2.41 -3.44
N THR A 50 11.99 -3.15 -4.45
CA THR A 50 12.87 -4.31 -4.24
C THR A 50 14.33 -3.92 -4.08
N ASP A 51 14.79 -2.90 -4.80
CA ASP A 51 16.23 -2.60 -4.87
C ASP A 51 16.59 -1.29 -4.17
N LEU A 52 15.80 -0.22 -4.40
CA LEU A 52 16.16 1.10 -3.88
C LEU A 52 15.78 1.24 -2.41
N TYR A 53 14.68 0.63 -1.97
CA TYR A 53 14.32 0.64 -0.54
C TYR A 53 15.46 0.01 0.27
N GLU A 54 16.00 -1.14 -0.14
CA GLU A 54 17.14 -1.74 0.55
C GLU A 54 18.36 -0.80 0.65
N LYS A 55 18.64 -0.02 -0.40
CA LYS A 55 19.86 0.80 -0.50
C LYS A 55 19.74 2.20 0.08
N GLN A 56 18.56 2.82 -0.01
CA GLN A 56 18.40 4.25 0.28
C GLN A 56 17.00 4.60 0.83
N PHE A 57 16.34 3.69 1.55
CA PHE A 57 15.02 3.97 2.17
C PHE A 57 14.95 5.28 2.98
N PRO A 58 15.97 5.68 3.77
CA PRO A 58 15.92 6.96 4.51
C PRO A 58 15.64 8.17 3.62
N ALA A 59 16.13 8.20 2.38
CA ALA A 59 15.88 9.30 1.44
C ALA A 59 14.47 9.28 0.82
N MET A 60 13.72 8.20 1.04
CA MET A 60 12.43 7.92 0.40
C MET A 60 11.28 7.80 1.41
N ILE A 61 11.56 7.84 2.71
CA ILE A 61 10.60 7.58 3.79
C ILE A 61 9.34 8.46 3.67
N ASP A 62 9.50 9.72 3.27
CA ASP A 62 8.41 10.67 3.08
C ASP A 62 7.40 10.22 2.02
N SER A 63 7.84 9.42 1.06
CA SER A 63 7.03 8.93 -0.06
C SER A 63 6.45 7.52 0.15
N PHE A 64 6.66 6.92 1.32
CA PHE A 64 6.19 5.56 1.60
C PHE A 64 4.69 5.40 1.40
N GLN A 65 3.89 6.36 1.88
CA GLN A 65 2.43 6.33 1.71
C GLN A 65 2.02 6.46 0.25
N ASP A 66 2.72 7.29 -0.53
CA ASP A 66 2.49 7.43 -1.97
C ASP A 66 2.81 6.13 -2.72
N ALA A 67 3.88 5.41 -2.31
CA ALA A 67 4.23 4.12 -2.86
C ALA A 67 3.15 3.06 -2.58
N VAL A 68 2.67 2.96 -1.33
CA VAL A 68 1.58 2.05 -0.94
C VAL A 68 0.31 2.38 -1.71
N LYS A 69 -0.05 3.66 -1.83
CA LYS A 69 -1.21 4.11 -2.62
C LYS A 69 -1.05 3.77 -4.11
N CYS A 70 0.15 3.94 -4.66
CA CYS A 70 0.47 3.57 -6.04
C CYS A 70 0.28 2.07 -6.28
N LEU A 71 0.81 1.21 -5.39
CA LEU A 71 0.62 -0.24 -5.47
C LEU A 71 -0.85 -0.65 -5.35
N SER A 72 -1.60 0.02 -4.46
CA SER A 72 -3.03 -0.21 -4.31
C SER A 72 -3.79 0.03 -5.62
N GLU A 73 -3.36 1.03 -6.40
CA GLU A 73 -4.01 1.35 -7.67
C GLU A 73 -3.67 0.32 -8.75
N PHE A 74 -2.42 -0.13 -8.83
CA PHE A 74 -2.06 -1.28 -9.68
C PHE A 74 -2.87 -2.52 -9.33
N ALA A 75 -3.03 -2.81 -8.03
CA ALA A 75 -3.84 -3.92 -7.54
C ALA A 75 -5.33 -3.81 -7.89
N CYS A 76 -5.84 -2.59 -8.08
CA CYS A 76 -7.24 -2.34 -8.42
C CYS A 76 -7.49 -2.21 -9.93
N ASN A 77 -6.44 -2.23 -10.77
CA ASN A 77 -6.62 -2.16 -12.22
C ASN A 77 -7.07 -3.51 -12.77
N SER A 78 -8.39 -3.67 -12.88
CA SER A 78 -9.04 -4.91 -13.32
C SER A 78 -8.69 -5.40 -14.73
N ARG A 79 -7.99 -4.59 -15.54
CA ARG A 79 -7.49 -4.98 -16.86
C ARG A 79 -6.24 -5.86 -16.78
N PHE A 80 -5.47 -5.75 -15.69
CA PHE A 80 -4.17 -6.42 -15.53
C PHE A 80 -4.16 -7.26 -14.22
N PRO A 81 -4.85 -8.42 -14.19
CA PRO A 81 -4.98 -9.23 -12.99
C PRO A 81 -3.64 -9.81 -12.50
N ASP A 82 -2.71 -10.13 -13.41
CA ASP A 82 -1.37 -10.62 -13.02
C ASP A 82 -0.57 -9.56 -12.28
N LEU A 83 -0.61 -8.31 -12.77
CA LEU A 83 -0.03 -7.15 -12.07
C LEU A 83 -0.70 -6.93 -10.73
N SER A 84 -2.00 -7.26 -10.59
CA SER A 84 -2.70 -7.09 -9.32
C SER A 84 -2.13 -7.99 -8.22
N MET A 85 -1.82 -9.23 -8.55
CA MET A 85 -1.21 -10.18 -7.61
C MET A 85 0.20 -9.76 -7.21
N GLU A 86 1.00 -9.30 -8.18
CA GLU A 86 2.36 -8.84 -7.94
C GLU A 86 2.39 -7.53 -7.14
N ALA A 87 1.44 -6.62 -7.38
CA ALA A 87 1.28 -5.41 -6.58
C ALA A 87 1.00 -5.74 -5.12
N ILE A 88 0.12 -6.71 -4.84
CA ILE A 88 -0.13 -7.19 -3.46
C ILE A 88 1.14 -7.80 -2.85
N ARG A 89 1.95 -8.53 -3.62
CA ARG A 89 3.25 -9.05 -3.16
C ARG A 89 4.22 -7.92 -2.78
N LEU A 90 4.24 -6.84 -3.55
CA LEU A 90 5.05 -5.65 -3.24
C LEU A 90 4.52 -4.91 -2.01
N VAL A 91 3.19 -4.83 -1.79
CA VAL A 91 2.63 -4.28 -0.54
C VAL A 91 3.10 -5.08 0.67
N ARG A 92 3.17 -6.41 0.58
CA ARG A 92 3.78 -7.26 1.62
C ARG A 92 5.26 -6.93 1.83
N THR A 93 5.99 -6.62 0.77
CA THR A 93 7.40 -6.23 0.84
C THR A 93 7.55 -4.89 1.58
N CYS A 94 6.65 -3.93 1.37
CA CYS A 94 6.63 -2.67 2.13
C CYS A 94 6.47 -2.90 3.65
N ALA A 95 5.77 -3.96 4.08
CA ALA A 95 5.65 -4.29 5.51
C ALA A 95 7.00 -4.65 6.15
N LEU A 96 7.91 -5.28 5.38
CA LEU A 96 9.29 -5.53 5.83
C LEU A 96 10.02 -4.21 6.10
N SER A 97 9.83 -3.20 5.24
CA SER A 97 10.46 -1.88 5.42
C SER A 97 9.94 -1.16 6.68
N VAL A 98 8.64 -1.28 6.99
CA VAL A 98 8.08 -0.72 8.25
C VAL A 98 8.67 -1.43 9.47
N HIS A 99 8.74 -2.76 9.43
CA HIS A 99 9.26 -3.54 10.54
C HIS A 99 10.78 -3.37 10.75
N ALA A 100 11.56 -3.30 9.67
CA ALA A 100 13.02 -3.21 9.74
C ALA A 100 13.52 -1.81 10.13
N SER A 101 12.73 -0.76 9.88
CA SER A 101 13.14 0.62 10.09
C SER A 101 12.09 1.48 10.80
N PRO A 102 11.52 1.06 11.96
CA PRO A 102 10.48 1.81 12.65
C PRO A 102 10.96 3.19 13.11
N HIS A 103 12.24 3.32 13.47
CA HIS A 103 12.87 4.59 13.84
C HIS A 103 12.77 5.66 12.73
N LEU A 104 12.88 5.27 11.46
CA LEU A 104 12.73 6.23 10.34
C LEU A 104 11.33 6.81 10.27
N PHE A 105 10.30 6.04 10.62
CA PHE A 105 8.92 6.54 10.65
C PHE A 105 8.64 7.42 11.88
N ALA A 106 9.30 7.11 13.00
CA ALA A 106 9.18 7.80 14.28
C ALA A 106 9.88 9.17 14.27
N GLU A 107 11.14 9.21 13.85
CA GLU A 107 12.04 10.35 14.00
C GLU A 107 11.91 11.39 12.88
N HIS A 108 11.48 10.98 11.68
CA HIS A 108 11.48 11.84 10.50
C HIS A 108 10.41 12.94 10.59
N ALA A 109 10.75 14.08 11.18
CA ALA A 109 9.90 15.24 11.32
C ALA A 109 9.75 15.99 9.97
N GLY A 110 8.91 15.46 9.07
CA GLY A 110 8.75 16.00 7.71
C GLY A 110 7.30 16.20 7.24
N MET A 111 6.29 15.81 8.04
CA MET A 111 4.88 16.06 7.73
C MET A 111 4.32 17.18 8.59
N GLU A 112 3.72 18.18 7.93
CA GLU A 112 3.22 19.46 8.50
C GLU A 112 2.20 19.32 9.65
N ASN A 113 1.75 18.09 9.98
CA ASN A 113 0.77 17.79 11.03
C ASN A 113 1.35 17.05 12.25
N ASP A 114 2.67 16.92 12.37
CA ASP A 114 3.33 16.09 13.39
C ASP A 114 3.23 16.57 14.84
N VAL A 115 2.85 17.82 15.07
CA VAL A 115 2.95 18.45 16.40
C VAL A 115 2.00 17.82 17.43
N SER A 116 1.02 17.02 17.00
CA SER A 116 0.01 16.39 17.87
C SER A 116 0.14 14.87 18.04
N VAL A 117 1.05 14.20 17.32
CA VAL A 117 1.15 12.73 17.31
C VAL A 117 2.42 12.28 18.06
N SER A 118 2.26 11.37 19.02
CA SER A 118 3.40 10.82 19.74
C SER A 118 4.38 10.14 18.78
N GLU A 119 5.67 10.18 19.08
CA GLU A 119 6.71 9.58 18.23
C GLU A 119 6.46 8.09 17.94
N GLY A 120 6.03 7.32 18.95
CA GLY A 120 5.63 5.93 18.76
C GLY A 120 4.47 5.79 17.77
N ASP A 121 3.46 6.65 17.86
CA ASP A 121 2.28 6.60 16.98
C ASP A 121 2.57 6.99 15.53
N ARG A 122 3.67 7.68 15.25
CA ARG A 122 4.05 8.00 13.86
C ARG A 122 4.38 6.74 13.07
N VAL A 123 4.93 5.70 13.69
CA VAL A 123 5.16 4.39 13.04
C VAL A 123 3.84 3.79 12.57
N TRP A 124 2.80 3.90 13.39
CA TRP A 124 1.45 3.45 13.02
C TRP A 124 0.86 4.32 11.91
N VAL A 125 0.78 5.63 12.11
CA VAL A 125 0.10 6.56 11.20
C VAL A 125 0.76 6.62 9.83
N ARG A 126 2.09 6.45 9.76
CA ARG A 126 2.86 6.62 8.51
C ARG A 126 3.25 5.31 7.85
N GLY A 127 3.38 4.23 8.62
CA GLY A 127 3.80 2.92 8.12
C GLY A 127 2.64 1.93 8.10
N TRP A 128 2.26 1.42 9.27
CA TRP A 128 1.33 0.29 9.39
C TRP A 128 -0.09 0.62 8.94
N PHE A 129 -0.65 1.74 9.38
CA PHE A 129 -2.03 2.11 9.08
C PHE A 129 -2.28 2.31 7.57
N PRO A 130 -1.48 3.11 6.82
CA PRO A 130 -1.66 3.26 5.37
C PRO A 130 -1.55 1.93 4.63
N LEU A 131 -0.64 1.04 5.05
CA LEU A 131 -0.44 -0.27 4.45
C LEU A 131 -1.65 -1.19 4.65
N LEU A 132 -2.10 -1.33 5.90
CA LEU A 132 -3.25 -2.18 6.24
C LEU A 132 -4.56 -1.62 5.66
N PHE A 133 -4.71 -0.29 5.65
CA PHE A 133 -5.82 0.38 5.01
C PHE A 133 -5.83 0.17 3.49
N SER A 134 -4.67 0.23 2.84
CA SER A 134 -4.55 -0.07 1.40
C SER A 134 -5.02 -1.49 1.07
N LEU A 135 -4.58 -2.50 1.84
CA LEU A 135 -5.06 -3.88 1.65
C LEU A 135 -6.59 -3.98 1.84
N SER A 136 -7.14 -3.29 2.85
CA SER A 136 -8.59 -3.19 3.04
C SER A 136 -9.30 -2.58 1.83
N CYS A 137 -8.76 -1.51 1.24
CA CYS A 137 -9.29 -0.91 0.02
C CYS A 137 -9.30 -1.90 -1.15
N ILE A 138 -8.23 -2.69 -1.34
CA ILE A 138 -8.15 -3.72 -2.37
C ILE A 138 -9.24 -4.78 -2.16
N VAL A 139 -9.42 -5.25 -0.92
CA VAL A 139 -10.47 -6.23 -0.56
C VAL A 139 -11.88 -5.71 -0.84
N ASN A 140 -12.11 -4.39 -0.77
CA ASN A 140 -13.41 -3.80 -1.03
C ASN A 140 -13.66 -3.45 -2.51
N ARG A 141 -12.59 -3.21 -3.30
CA ARG A 141 -12.70 -2.71 -4.69
C ARG A 141 -12.56 -3.77 -5.79
N CYS A 142 -11.90 -4.91 -5.50
CA CYS A 142 -11.43 -5.83 -6.54
C CYS A 142 -12.32 -7.05 -6.76
N LYS A 143 -11.94 -7.96 -7.67
CA LYS A 143 -12.60 -9.26 -7.90
C LYS A 143 -12.17 -10.30 -6.87
N LEU A 144 -12.93 -11.41 -6.78
CA LEU A 144 -12.84 -12.41 -5.71
C LEU A 144 -11.42 -12.93 -5.44
N ASP A 145 -10.66 -13.23 -6.50
CA ASP A 145 -9.29 -13.71 -6.45
C ASP A 145 -8.33 -12.70 -5.81
N VAL A 146 -8.34 -11.45 -6.31
CA VAL A 146 -7.52 -10.34 -5.80
C VAL A 146 -7.90 -10.00 -4.36
N ARG A 147 -9.21 -9.98 -4.05
CA ARG A 147 -9.74 -9.76 -2.69
C ARG A 147 -9.25 -10.82 -1.72
N THR A 148 -9.35 -12.09 -2.10
CA THR A 148 -8.90 -13.22 -1.28
C THR A 148 -7.41 -13.08 -0.99
N ARG A 149 -6.61 -12.80 -2.02
CA ARG A 149 -5.16 -12.62 -1.86
C ARG A 149 -4.80 -11.44 -0.95
N ALA A 150 -5.44 -10.29 -1.13
CA ALA A 150 -5.21 -9.11 -0.30
C ALA A 150 -5.60 -9.36 1.17
N LEU A 151 -6.70 -10.06 1.41
CA LEU A 151 -7.13 -10.43 2.76
C LEU A 151 -6.15 -11.41 3.42
N THR A 152 -5.67 -12.41 2.67
CA THR A 152 -4.61 -13.32 3.14
C THR A 152 -3.36 -12.54 3.54
N VAL A 153 -2.87 -11.65 2.68
CA VAL A 153 -1.68 -10.84 2.97
C VAL A 153 -1.89 -9.92 4.17
N LEU A 154 -3.08 -9.33 4.33
CA LEU A 154 -3.41 -8.53 5.51
C LEU A 154 -3.25 -9.35 6.80
N PHE A 155 -3.88 -10.53 6.86
CA PHE A 155 -3.76 -11.39 8.05
C PHE A 155 -2.36 -11.96 8.25
N GLU A 156 -1.63 -12.27 7.17
CA GLU A 156 -0.21 -12.66 7.27
C GLU A 156 0.62 -11.56 7.92
N ILE A 157 0.44 -10.30 7.52
CA ILE A 157 1.15 -9.16 8.11
C ILE A 157 0.80 -9.01 9.58
N VAL A 158 -0.49 -9.03 9.94
CA VAL A 158 -0.94 -8.91 11.33
C VAL A 158 -0.40 -10.07 12.18
N LYS A 159 -0.40 -11.29 11.65
CA LYS A 159 0.14 -12.46 12.35
C LYS A 159 1.66 -12.39 12.53
N THR A 160 2.38 -11.86 11.54
CA THR A 160 3.85 -11.84 11.53
C THR A 160 4.40 -10.69 12.38
N TYR A 161 3.77 -9.52 12.35
CA TYR A 161 4.29 -8.30 12.97
C TYR A 161 3.43 -7.75 14.10
N GLY A 162 2.27 -8.36 14.40
CA GLY A 162 1.33 -7.88 15.41
C GLY A 162 1.94 -7.72 16.81
N ASP A 163 2.94 -8.52 17.16
CA ASP A 163 3.66 -8.40 18.44
C ASP A 163 4.44 -7.09 18.57
N SER A 164 4.74 -6.41 17.45
CA SER A 164 5.36 -5.08 17.43
C SER A 164 4.36 -3.93 17.55
N PHE A 165 3.05 -4.21 17.56
CA PHE A 165 2.03 -3.18 17.61
C PHE A 165 1.71 -2.77 19.04
N SER A 166 1.61 -1.46 19.26
CA SER A 166 1.13 -0.93 20.55
C SER A 166 -0.32 -1.34 20.79
N SER A 167 -0.68 -1.62 22.04
CA SER A 167 -2.02 -2.11 22.42
C SER A 167 -3.17 -1.26 21.89
N HIS A 168 -3.02 0.07 21.83
CA HIS A 168 -4.07 0.97 21.36
C HIS A 168 -4.24 0.98 19.83
N TRP A 169 -3.22 0.58 19.05
CA TRP A 169 -3.31 0.50 17.58
C TRP A 169 -4.26 -0.61 17.12
N TRP A 170 -4.38 -1.68 17.92
CA TRP A 170 -5.33 -2.77 17.66
C TRP A 170 -6.77 -2.27 17.52
N ARG A 171 -7.15 -1.21 18.23
CA ARG A 171 -8.48 -0.60 18.10
C ARG A 171 -8.73 -0.08 16.68
N ASP A 172 -7.74 0.57 16.07
CA ASP A 172 -7.86 1.09 14.71
C ASP A 172 -7.78 -0.04 13.68
N LEU A 173 -6.94 -1.06 13.92
CA LEU A 173 -6.93 -2.27 13.10
C LEU A 173 -8.29 -2.98 13.10
N PHE A 174 -8.92 -3.17 14.27
CA PHE A 174 -10.23 -3.80 14.34
C PHE A 174 -11.30 -3.00 13.60
N ARG A 175 -11.24 -1.66 13.62
CA ARG A 175 -12.12 -0.83 12.80
C ARG A 175 -11.94 -1.09 11.30
N ILE A 176 -10.70 -1.28 10.83
CA ILE A 176 -10.43 -1.67 9.43
C ILE A 176 -11.01 -3.05 9.14
N LEU A 177 -10.75 -4.03 10.00
CA LEU A 177 -11.22 -5.41 9.83
C LEU A 177 -12.75 -5.50 9.83
N PHE A 178 -13.42 -4.87 10.80
CA PHE A 178 -14.88 -4.88 10.86
C PHE A 178 -15.52 -4.24 9.63
N ARG A 179 -14.96 -3.14 9.10
CA ARG A 179 -15.46 -2.54 7.85
C ARG A 179 -15.35 -3.48 6.66
N ILE A 180 -14.30 -4.30 6.57
CA ILE A 180 -14.17 -5.32 5.52
C ILE A 180 -15.32 -6.32 5.60
N PHE A 181 -15.63 -6.80 6.81
CA PHE A 181 -16.66 -7.82 7.02
C PHE A 181 -18.09 -7.26 7.03
N ASP A 182 -18.29 -6.01 7.42
CA ASP A 182 -19.60 -5.35 7.37
C ASP A 182 -20.00 -5.05 5.92
N ASN A 183 -19.06 -4.65 5.06
CA ASN A 183 -19.32 -4.53 3.61
C ASN A 183 -19.59 -5.88 2.93
N MET A 184 -19.21 -7.00 3.57
CA MET A 184 -19.52 -8.35 3.12
C MET A 184 -20.89 -8.85 3.57
N LYS A 185 -21.55 -8.15 4.51
CA LYS A 185 -22.96 -8.43 4.82
C LYS A 185 -23.79 -7.97 3.62
N LEU A 186 -24.21 -8.94 2.81
CA LEU A 186 -25.24 -8.75 1.79
C LEU A 186 -26.43 -7.98 2.43
N PRO A 187 -27.11 -7.07 1.70
CA PRO A 187 -28.40 -6.60 2.16
C PRO A 187 -29.31 -7.82 2.32
N GLU A 188 -29.70 -8.12 3.56
CA GLU A 188 -30.85 -8.98 3.83
C GLU A 188 -32.06 -8.31 3.19
N GLN A 189 -32.39 -8.68 1.95
CA GLN A 189 -33.72 -8.70 1.32
C GLN A 189 -33.64 -8.68 -0.21
N HIS A 190 -33.92 -9.82 -0.85
CA HIS A 190 -35.16 -10.02 -1.61
C HIS A 190 -35.26 -11.43 -2.22
N THR A 191 -36.41 -12.05 -1.98
CA THR A 191 -37.06 -13.14 -2.73
C THR A 191 -36.58 -14.58 -2.49
N GLU A 192 -36.98 -15.18 -1.37
CA GLU A 192 -37.62 -16.49 -1.49
C GLU A 192 -39.11 -16.26 -1.77
N LYS A 193 -39.49 -16.46 -3.03
CA LYS A 193 -40.87 -16.83 -3.35
C LYS A 193 -41.07 -18.24 -2.80
N ALA A 194 -41.84 -18.35 -1.73
CA ALA A 194 -42.71 -19.51 -1.50
C ALA A 194 -44.10 -18.99 -1.90
N GLU A 195 -44.59 -19.25 -3.11
CA GLU A 195 -45.31 -20.48 -3.47
C GLU A 195 -46.01 -21.14 -2.27
N TRP A 196 -47.33 -21.28 -2.44
CA TRP A 196 -48.35 -21.89 -1.58
C TRP A 196 -48.98 -20.97 -0.52
#